data_AF-T1TDG8-F1
#
_entry.id   AF-T1TDG8-F1
#
_cell.length_a   1.000
_cell.length_b   1.000
_cell.length_c   1.000
_cell.angle_alpha   90.00
_cell.angle_beta   90.00
_cell.angle_gamma   90.00
#
_symmetry.space_group_name_H-M   'P 1'
#
loop_
_entity.id
_entity.type
_entity.pdbx_description
1 polymer ?
#
loop_
_entity_poly.entity_id
_entity_poly.type
_entity_poly.pdbx_seq_one_letter_code
_entity_poly.pdbx_strand_id
1 'polypeptide(L)'
;SEKHGGGPAVPEKAVRFSFTVMSVSVRADGEEEEVTIFTEPKPNSELSCKPLCLMFVDESDHETLTGVLWPLIAERNAMKDSRLILSVGGLPCSFRFHFRGTGYDEKMVREIEGLEASGSTYVCTLCDTTRAEASQNMVLHSITRSHEENLQRYEIWRTNPFSESADELRERVRGVSAKPFMETHPTLDALHCDIGNATEFYKIFQDEIGELYQKANPTREERRSWRAALDKQLRKKMKLKPVMRM
;
A
#
# COMPACT_ATOMS: atom_id res chain seq x y z
N SER A 1 -8.53 -16.23 15.90
CA SER A 1 -9.73 -16.95 16.35
C SER A 1 -10.41 -16.14 17.42
N GLU A 2 -11.70 -15.92 17.25
CA GLU A 2 -12.54 -15.28 18.26
C GLU A 2 -12.51 -16.10 19.56
N LYS A 3 -12.52 -15.42 20.71
CA LYS A 3 -12.57 -16.07 22.02
C LYS A 3 -14.03 -16.17 22.46
N HIS A 4 -14.38 -17.27 23.12
CA HIS A 4 -15.60 -17.32 23.92
C HIS A 4 -15.56 -16.23 25.01
N GLY A 5 -16.69 -15.59 25.28
CA GLY A 5 -16.79 -14.53 26.28
C GLY A 5 -18.19 -13.92 26.34
N GLY A 6 -18.38 -12.93 27.23
CA GLY A 6 -19.66 -12.22 27.38
C GLY A 6 -19.80 -10.94 26.53
N GLY A 7 -18.86 -10.72 25.60
CA GLY A 7 -18.81 -9.51 24.78
C GLY A 7 -19.65 -9.58 23.51
N PRO A 8 -19.69 -8.49 22.72
CA PRO A 8 -20.28 -8.54 21.39
C PRO A 8 -19.48 -9.50 20.49
N ALA A 9 -20.15 -10.06 19.50
CA ALA A 9 -19.47 -10.81 18.44
C ALA A 9 -18.50 -9.88 17.69
N VAL A 10 -17.29 -10.36 17.42
CA VAL A 10 -16.24 -9.60 16.73
C VAL A 10 -15.68 -10.40 15.54
N PRO A 11 -15.20 -9.73 14.48
CA PRO A 11 -14.62 -10.43 13.34
C PRO A 11 -13.34 -11.17 13.74
N GLU A 12 -13.03 -12.26 13.04
CA GLU A 12 -11.81 -13.05 13.28
C GLU A 12 -10.54 -12.42 12.66
N LYS A 13 -10.69 -11.26 12.01
CA LYS A 13 -9.60 -10.46 11.47
C LYS A 13 -9.19 -9.36 12.45
N ALA A 14 -7.95 -8.93 12.33
CA ALA A 14 -7.42 -7.84 13.13
C ALA A 14 -6.57 -6.92 12.26
N VAL A 15 -6.70 -5.61 12.52
CA VAL A 15 -5.85 -4.58 11.94
C VAL A 15 -4.92 -4.06 13.03
N ARG A 16 -3.65 -3.86 12.68
CA ARG A 16 -2.63 -3.30 13.56
C ARG A 16 -2.04 -2.05 12.91
N PHE A 17 -2.22 -0.92 13.56
CA PHE A 17 -1.58 0.34 13.18
C PHE A 17 -0.34 0.56 14.04
N SER A 18 0.77 0.96 13.43
CA SER A 18 2.08 1.05 14.09
C SER A 18 2.93 2.14 13.43
N PHE A 19 3.99 2.57 14.11
CA PHE A 19 4.94 3.54 13.55
C PHE A 19 6.38 3.21 13.96
N THR A 20 7.34 3.75 13.21
CA THR A 20 8.77 3.66 13.48
C THR A 20 9.37 5.05 13.37
N VAL A 21 10.26 5.42 14.30
CA VAL A 21 11.05 6.65 14.17
C VAL A 21 12.24 6.35 13.26
N MET A 22 12.20 6.85 12.04
CA MET A 22 13.22 6.53 11.01
C MET A 22 14.51 7.31 11.21
N SER A 23 14.41 8.61 11.44
CA SER A 23 15.56 9.48 11.65
C SER A 23 15.18 10.65 12.53
N VAL A 24 16.17 11.22 13.21
CA VAL A 24 16.07 12.51 13.88
C VAL A 24 17.23 13.35 13.36
N SER A 25 16.92 14.56 12.95
CA SER A 25 17.89 15.50 12.43
C SER A 25 17.68 16.87 13.06
N VAL A 26 18.72 17.70 13.03
CA VAL A 26 18.71 19.06 13.55
C VAL A 26 19.12 20.02 12.44
N ARG A 27 18.42 21.15 12.37
CA ARG A 27 18.80 22.27 11.52
C ARG A 27 19.07 23.47 12.41
N ALA A 28 20.31 23.95 12.41
CA ALA A 28 20.70 25.13 13.19
C ALA A 28 20.13 26.40 12.55
N ASP A 29 19.86 27.41 13.37
CA ASP A 29 19.36 28.70 12.89
C ASP A 29 20.41 29.36 11.98
N GLY A 30 20.01 29.68 10.74
CA GLY A 30 20.87 30.30 9.73
C GLY A 30 21.63 29.33 8.83
N GLU A 31 21.54 28.02 9.07
CA GLU A 31 22.13 27.00 8.19
C GLU A 31 21.08 26.42 7.22
N GLU A 32 21.50 26.16 5.99
CA GLU A 32 20.66 25.49 4.98
C GLU A 32 20.66 23.97 5.14
N GLU A 33 21.76 23.39 5.60
CA GLU A 33 21.91 21.94 5.72
C GLU A 33 21.36 21.39 7.03
N GLU A 34 20.72 20.23 6.92
CA GLU A 34 20.19 19.48 8.04
C GLU A 34 21.19 18.40 8.46
N VAL A 35 21.55 18.34 9.74
CA VAL A 35 22.49 17.36 10.28
C VAL A 35 21.71 16.22 10.94
N THR A 36 21.82 15.01 10.41
CA THR A 36 21.19 13.83 10.98
C THR A 36 21.92 13.35 12.23
N ILE A 37 21.22 13.29 13.37
CA ILE A 37 21.77 12.86 14.66
C ILE A 37 21.39 11.42 15.01
N PHE A 38 20.33 10.90 14.41
CA PHE A 38 19.90 9.52 14.56
C PHE A 38 19.32 9.00 13.24
N THR A 39 19.61 7.75 12.93
CA THR A 39 18.94 6.97 11.87
C THR A 39 18.76 5.56 12.39
N GLU A 40 17.56 5.01 12.24
CA GLU A 40 17.25 3.63 12.63
C GLU A 40 18.11 2.65 11.81
N PRO A 41 19.05 1.91 12.43
CA PRO A 41 19.96 1.03 11.69
C PRO A 41 19.26 -0.18 11.08
N LYS A 42 18.11 -0.61 11.64
CA LYS A 42 17.37 -1.78 11.17
C LYS A 42 15.88 -1.46 11.06
N PRO A 43 15.46 -0.64 10.07
CA PRO A 43 14.08 -0.17 9.97
C PRO A 43 13.06 -1.31 9.71
N ASN A 44 13.52 -2.42 9.14
CA ASN A 44 12.70 -3.61 8.87
C ASN A 44 12.69 -4.62 10.05
N SER A 45 13.30 -4.27 11.18
CA SER A 45 13.26 -5.08 12.41
C SER A 45 11.89 -4.97 13.07
N GLU A 46 11.35 -6.07 13.58
CA GLU A 46 10.17 -6.05 14.44
C GLU A 46 10.39 -5.23 15.71
N LEU A 47 11.65 -5.08 16.16
CA LEU A 47 12.01 -4.35 17.38
C LEU A 47 11.88 -2.82 17.23
N SER A 48 11.97 -2.28 16.00
CA SER A 48 11.82 -0.84 15.75
C SER A 48 10.35 -0.42 15.58
N CYS A 49 9.47 -1.39 15.28
CA CYS A 49 8.07 -1.15 14.99
C CYS A 49 7.23 -1.02 16.27
N LYS A 50 6.75 0.19 16.56
CA LYS A 50 5.98 0.48 17.77
C LYS A 50 4.47 0.37 17.50
N PRO A 51 3.74 -0.54 18.16
CA PRO A 51 2.30 -0.63 18.00
C PRO A 51 1.61 0.61 18.58
N LEU A 52 0.63 1.15 17.86
CA LEU A 52 -0.14 2.33 18.26
C LEU A 52 -1.63 2.02 18.45
N CYS A 53 -2.22 1.25 17.54
CA CYS A 53 -3.63 0.86 17.60
C CYS A 53 -3.81 -0.61 17.21
N LEU A 54 -4.63 -1.33 17.96
CA LEU A 54 -4.98 -2.74 17.74
C LEU A 54 -6.50 -2.85 17.71
N MET A 55 -7.04 -3.45 16.65
CA MET A 55 -8.48 -3.54 16.46
C MET A 55 -8.88 -4.87 15.83
N PHE A 56 -10.01 -5.44 16.26
CA PHE A 56 -10.66 -6.57 15.62
C PHE A 56 -11.61 -6.04 14.55
N VAL A 57 -11.09 -5.83 13.35
CA VAL A 57 -11.79 -5.21 12.22
C VAL A 57 -11.33 -5.94 10.95
N ASP A 58 -12.22 -6.08 9.98
CA ASP A 58 -11.85 -6.45 8.61
C ASP A 58 -11.40 -5.19 7.88
N GLU A 59 -10.21 -5.17 7.28
CA GLU A 59 -9.72 -4.02 6.50
C GLU A 59 -10.71 -3.59 5.41
N SER A 60 -11.47 -4.54 4.87
CA SER A 60 -12.48 -4.26 3.84
C SER A 60 -13.80 -3.71 4.39
N ASP A 61 -14.00 -3.66 5.72
CA ASP A 61 -15.09 -2.93 6.36
C ASP A 61 -14.67 -1.47 6.57
N HIS A 62 -14.92 -0.66 5.54
CA HIS A 62 -14.53 0.75 5.50
C HIS A 62 -15.19 1.58 6.62
N GLU A 63 -16.42 1.26 7.01
CA GLU A 63 -17.15 2.03 8.01
C GLU A 63 -16.50 1.88 9.38
N THR A 64 -16.25 0.64 9.80
CA THR A 64 -15.61 0.38 11.09
C THR A 64 -14.14 0.83 11.07
N LEU A 65 -13.40 0.57 9.98
CA LEU A 65 -12.00 0.95 9.87
C LEU A 65 -11.81 2.46 9.97
N THR A 66 -12.59 3.24 9.22
CA THR A 66 -12.52 4.71 9.28
C THR A 66 -12.99 5.22 10.63
N GLY A 67 -14.07 4.68 11.20
CA GLY A 67 -14.55 5.05 12.53
C GLY A 67 -13.48 4.90 13.62
N VAL A 68 -12.67 3.84 13.57
CA VAL A 68 -11.58 3.60 14.54
C VAL A 68 -10.35 4.45 14.25
N LEU A 69 -9.94 4.60 12.98
CA LEU A 69 -8.70 5.30 12.62
C LEU A 69 -8.83 6.82 12.57
N TRP A 70 -10.05 7.37 12.44
CA TRP A 70 -10.29 8.79 12.28
C TRP A 70 -9.64 9.68 13.36
N PRO A 71 -9.74 9.36 14.67
CA PRO A 71 -9.08 10.16 15.70
C PRO A 71 -7.56 10.21 15.55
N LEU A 72 -6.92 9.08 15.18
CA LEU A 72 -5.47 9.02 14.98
C LEU A 72 -5.03 9.88 13.79
N ILE A 73 -5.83 9.92 12.74
CA ILE A 73 -5.58 10.76 11.56
C ILE A 73 -5.75 12.24 11.91
N ALA A 74 -6.77 12.58 12.71
CA ALA A 74 -6.97 13.94 13.19
C ALA A 74 -5.78 14.41 14.05
N GLU A 75 -5.29 13.58 14.98
CA GLU A 75 -4.10 13.86 15.76
C GLU A 75 -2.85 14.01 14.88
N ARG A 76 -2.62 13.08 13.94
CA ARG A 76 -1.52 13.17 12.97
C ARG A 76 -1.53 14.50 12.22
N ASN A 77 -2.70 14.92 11.74
CA ASN A 77 -2.82 16.17 10.98
C ASN A 77 -2.56 17.40 11.87
N ALA A 78 -3.07 17.43 13.10
CA ALA A 78 -2.76 18.50 14.06
C ALA A 78 -1.26 18.54 14.44
N MET A 79 -0.59 17.37 14.45
CA MET A 79 0.84 17.26 14.74
C MET A 79 1.75 17.79 13.62
N LYS A 80 1.27 17.87 12.36
CA LYS A 80 2.07 18.39 11.24
C LYS A 80 2.38 19.88 11.39
N ASP A 81 1.43 20.64 11.93
CA ASP A 81 1.51 22.10 12.05
C ASP A 81 1.96 22.57 13.44
N SER A 82 2.20 21.63 14.37
CA SER A 82 2.65 21.93 15.73
C SER A 82 4.10 21.54 15.98
N ARG A 83 4.64 22.04 17.10
CA ARG A 83 5.95 21.67 17.60
C ARG A 83 5.79 21.05 18.98
N LEU A 84 6.41 19.90 19.20
CA LEU A 84 6.47 19.28 20.52
C LEU A 84 7.64 19.88 21.29
N ILE A 85 7.40 20.30 22.53
CA ILE A 85 8.44 20.76 23.45
C ILE A 85 8.64 19.66 24.50
N LEU A 86 9.85 19.11 24.58
CA LEU A 86 10.19 18.03 25.50
C LEU A 86 11.54 18.32 26.17
N SER A 87 11.66 18.07 27.47
CA SER A 87 12.95 18.17 28.17
C SER A 87 13.79 16.92 27.88
N VAL A 88 14.92 17.11 27.20
CA VAL A 88 15.87 16.03 26.86
C VAL A 88 17.24 16.43 27.40
N GLY A 89 17.86 15.57 28.22
CA GLY A 89 19.13 15.91 28.88
C GLY A 89 19.04 17.12 29.82
N GLY A 90 17.86 17.45 30.32
CA GLY A 90 17.61 18.60 31.20
C GLY A 90 17.36 19.92 30.47
N LEU A 91 17.38 19.94 29.14
CA LEU A 91 17.12 21.14 28.32
C LEU A 91 15.81 21.00 27.54
N PRO A 92 14.98 22.06 27.44
CA PRO A 92 13.81 22.06 26.58
C PRO A 92 14.23 22.03 25.11
N CYS A 93 13.84 20.98 24.40
CA CYS A 93 14.05 20.80 22.97
C CYS A 93 12.73 20.91 22.22
N SER A 94 12.74 21.55 21.05
CA SER A 94 11.58 21.68 20.16
C SER A 94 11.70 20.72 18.99
N PHE A 95 10.66 19.92 18.73
CA PHE A 95 10.62 18.91 17.68
C PHE A 95 9.50 19.19 16.69
N ARG A 96 9.78 18.96 15.41
CA ARG A 96 8.79 18.89 14.33
C ARG A 96 8.68 17.45 13.85
N PHE A 97 7.49 17.03 13.46
CA PHE A 97 7.24 15.69 12.94
C PHE A 97 7.00 15.71 11.43
N HIS A 98 7.67 14.79 10.72
CA HIS A 98 7.43 14.53 9.31
C HIS A 98 6.92 13.10 9.15
N PHE A 99 5.61 12.95 8.94
CA PHE A 99 4.97 11.64 8.79
C PHE A 99 5.07 11.16 7.34
N ARG A 100 5.62 9.95 7.13
CA ARG A 100 5.65 9.27 5.82
C ARG A 100 4.94 7.92 5.92
N GLY A 101 3.67 7.87 5.52
CA GLY A 101 2.90 6.64 5.45
C GLY A 101 3.33 5.80 4.24
N THR A 102 4.18 4.80 4.45
CA THR A 102 4.86 4.03 3.38
C THR A 102 4.69 2.51 3.50
N GLY A 103 4.39 1.99 4.68
CA GLY A 103 4.32 0.55 4.96
C GLY A 103 2.95 -0.08 4.73
N TYR A 104 2.24 0.35 3.67
CA TYR A 104 0.91 -0.17 3.32
C TYR A 104 1.01 -1.04 2.08
N ASP A 105 0.29 -2.16 2.05
CA ASP A 105 0.15 -2.92 0.80
C ASP A 105 -0.73 -2.15 -0.21
N GLU A 106 -0.66 -2.52 -1.49
CA GLU A 106 -1.38 -1.78 -2.54
C GLU A 106 -2.90 -1.78 -2.31
N LYS A 107 -3.45 -2.87 -1.76
CA LYS A 107 -4.88 -2.98 -1.46
C LYS A 107 -5.29 -1.91 -0.46
N MET A 108 -4.57 -1.80 0.65
CA MET A 108 -4.81 -0.82 1.70
C MET A 108 -4.59 0.60 1.20
N VAL A 109 -3.55 0.87 0.39
CA VAL A 109 -3.35 2.18 -0.24
C VAL A 109 -4.56 2.58 -1.07
N ARG A 110 -5.09 1.67 -1.91
CA ARG A 110 -6.26 1.95 -2.75
C ARG A 110 -7.51 2.22 -1.93
N GLU A 111 -7.76 1.44 -0.89
CA GLU A 111 -8.90 1.65 0.02
C GLU A 111 -8.78 2.99 0.79
N ILE A 112 -7.58 3.38 1.21
CA ILE A 112 -7.31 4.64 1.92
C ILE A 112 -7.41 5.87 1.00
N GLU A 113 -6.85 5.79 -0.20
CA GLU A 113 -6.78 6.89 -1.18
C GLU A 113 -7.98 6.91 -2.13
N GLY A 114 -9.02 6.13 -1.85
CA GLY A 114 -10.28 6.17 -2.59
C GLY A 114 -10.20 5.69 -4.04
N LEU A 115 -9.19 4.86 -4.34
CA LEU A 115 -8.96 4.30 -5.67
C LEU A 115 -9.75 3.01 -5.86
N GLU A 116 -10.14 2.73 -7.10
CA GLU A 116 -10.65 1.40 -7.46
C GLU A 116 -9.62 0.29 -7.12
N ALA A 117 -10.13 -0.90 -6.81
CA ALA A 117 -9.31 -2.05 -6.40
C ALA A 117 -8.28 -2.48 -7.45
N SER A 118 -7.27 -3.28 -7.05
CA SER A 118 -6.11 -3.67 -7.87
C SER A 118 -6.43 -4.37 -9.20
N GLY A 119 -7.67 -4.87 -9.39
CA GLY A 119 -8.14 -5.43 -10.64
C GLY A 119 -8.59 -4.42 -11.70
N SER A 120 -8.59 -3.12 -11.38
CA SER A 120 -9.06 -2.03 -12.24
C SER A 120 -8.22 -1.87 -13.53
N THR A 121 -8.82 -1.21 -14.52
CA THR A 121 -8.11 -0.65 -15.69
C THR A 121 -7.04 0.36 -15.28
N TYR A 122 -7.21 1.08 -14.15
CA TYR A 122 -6.22 2.00 -13.60
C TYR A 122 -5.27 1.26 -12.65
N VAL A 123 -4.11 0.89 -13.18
CA VAL A 123 -3.20 -0.08 -12.55
C VAL A 123 -2.23 0.55 -11.55
N CYS A 124 -2.01 1.87 -11.61
CA CYS A 124 -0.99 2.52 -10.79
C CYS A 124 -1.62 3.36 -9.67
N THR A 125 -1.01 3.32 -8.49
CA THR A 125 -1.35 4.22 -7.37
C THR A 125 -0.64 5.58 -7.48
N LEU A 126 0.39 5.67 -8.35
CA LEU A 126 1.27 6.84 -8.47
C LEU A 126 1.02 7.67 -9.75
N CYS A 127 0.47 7.06 -10.80
CA CYS A 127 0.18 7.74 -12.07
C CYS A 127 -1.16 7.31 -12.65
N ASP A 128 -1.57 7.94 -13.75
CA ASP A 128 -2.92 7.79 -14.31
C ASP A 128 -3.04 6.79 -15.47
N THR A 129 -1.95 6.09 -15.78
CA THR A 129 -1.92 5.17 -16.92
C THR A 129 -2.91 4.01 -16.74
N THR A 130 -3.54 3.65 -17.85
CA THR A 130 -4.37 2.45 -17.94
C THR A 130 -3.52 1.20 -18.18
N ARG A 131 -4.10 0.01 -17.94
CA ARG A 131 -3.45 -1.27 -18.23
C ARG A 131 -2.98 -1.40 -19.67
N ALA A 132 -3.78 -0.90 -20.62
CA ALA A 132 -3.47 -0.99 -22.05
C ALA A 132 -2.35 -0.01 -22.45
N GLU A 133 -2.34 1.20 -21.89
CA GLU A 133 -1.27 2.16 -22.13
C GLU A 133 0.06 1.69 -21.51
N ALA A 134 0.02 1.17 -20.28
CA ALA A 134 1.19 0.65 -19.58
C ALA A 134 1.83 -0.56 -20.29
N SER A 135 1.04 -1.37 -21.02
CA SER A 135 1.58 -2.48 -21.81
C SER A 135 2.25 -2.02 -23.11
N GLN A 136 1.87 -0.86 -23.65
CA GLN A 136 2.51 -0.26 -24.82
C GLN A 136 3.77 0.53 -24.46
N ASN A 137 3.74 1.26 -23.35
CA ASN A 137 4.88 2.01 -22.82
C ASN A 137 5.10 1.60 -21.36
N MET A 138 6.14 0.81 -21.11
CA MET A 138 6.38 0.23 -19.78
C MET A 138 7.27 1.08 -18.87
N VAL A 139 8.11 1.97 -19.43
CA VAL A 139 9.22 2.58 -18.69
C VAL A 139 9.16 4.10 -18.58
N LEU A 140 8.36 4.76 -19.41
CA LEU A 140 8.27 6.22 -19.42
C LEU A 140 6.94 6.68 -18.83
N HIS A 141 6.96 6.90 -17.52
CA HIS A 141 5.85 7.41 -16.70
C HIS A 141 6.36 8.44 -15.70
N SER A 142 5.48 9.34 -15.26
CA SER A 142 5.75 10.29 -14.19
C SER A 142 4.76 10.11 -13.05
N ILE A 143 5.20 10.36 -11.81
CA ILE A 143 4.30 10.39 -10.65
C ILE A 143 3.42 11.64 -10.79
N THR A 144 2.10 11.44 -10.79
CA THR A 144 1.11 12.51 -10.87
C THR A 144 0.20 12.54 -9.65
N ARG A 145 -0.23 11.37 -9.18
CA ARG A 145 -1.21 11.25 -8.09
C ARG A 145 -0.65 11.73 -6.76
N SER A 146 -1.49 12.43 -6.02
CA SER A 146 -1.25 12.84 -4.63
C SER A 146 -2.56 12.84 -3.86
N HIS A 147 -2.48 12.85 -2.53
CA HIS A 147 -3.66 12.86 -1.67
C HIS A 147 -4.58 14.06 -1.92
N GLU A 148 -4.00 15.26 -2.07
CA GLU A 148 -4.74 16.50 -2.36
C GLU A 148 -5.46 16.40 -3.71
N GLU A 149 -4.77 15.89 -4.73
CA GLU A 149 -5.38 15.69 -6.06
C GLU A 149 -6.52 14.66 -6.01
N ASN A 150 -6.35 13.56 -5.27
CA ASN A 150 -7.40 12.55 -5.11
C ASN A 150 -8.64 13.13 -4.41
N LEU A 151 -8.48 14.01 -3.41
CA LEU A 151 -9.60 14.71 -2.78
C LEU A 151 -10.36 15.59 -3.80
N GLN A 152 -9.63 16.32 -4.65
CA GLN A 152 -10.23 17.14 -5.71
C GLN A 152 -10.94 16.29 -6.76
N ARG A 153 -10.33 15.18 -7.19
CA ARG A 153 -10.94 14.22 -8.12
C ARG A 153 -12.21 13.60 -7.54
N TYR A 154 -12.23 13.27 -6.25
CA TYR A 154 -13.43 12.79 -5.58
C TYR A 154 -14.55 13.84 -5.56
N GLU A 155 -14.26 15.12 -5.33
CA GLU A 155 -15.29 16.15 -5.39
C GLU A 155 -15.87 16.30 -6.80
N ILE A 156 -15.06 16.14 -7.85
CA ILE A 156 -15.55 16.07 -9.24
C ILE A 156 -16.44 14.84 -9.46
N TRP A 157 -16.01 13.67 -8.98
CA TRP A 157 -16.80 12.43 -9.05
C TRP A 157 -18.16 12.60 -8.37
N ARG A 158 -18.18 13.15 -7.15
CA ARG A 158 -19.38 13.31 -6.33
C ARG A 158 -20.35 14.35 -6.90
N THR A 159 -19.84 15.45 -7.43
CA THR A 159 -20.68 16.57 -7.91
C THR A 159 -21.07 16.45 -9.37
N ASN A 160 -20.31 15.69 -10.17
CA ASN A 160 -20.47 15.56 -11.63
C ASN A 160 -20.82 16.89 -12.31
N PRO A 161 -19.94 17.91 -12.23
CA PRO A 161 -20.26 19.27 -12.65
C PRO A 161 -20.48 19.37 -14.18
N PHE A 162 -20.02 18.37 -14.94
CA PHE A 162 -20.14 18.31 -16.39
C PHE A 162 -21.31 17.44 -16.88
N SER A 163 -22.09 16.85 -15.97
CA SER A 163 -23.21 15.93 -16.29
C SER A 163 -22.78 14.77 -17.21
N GLU A 164 -21.58 14.25 -16.99
CA GLU A 164 -21.02 13.14 -17.76
C GLU A 164 -21.70 11.83 -17.43
N SER A 165 -21.68 10.88 -18.37
CA SER A 165 -22.06 9.50 -18.10
C SER A 165 -21.08 8.85 -17.10
N ALA A 166 -21.46 7.69 -16.55
CA ALA A 166 -20.62 7.00 -15.56
C ALA A 166 -19.22 6.66 -16.08
N ASP A 167 -19.11 6.22 -17.34
CA ASP A 167 -17.84 5.83 -17.95
C ASP A 167 -16.96 7.06 -18.25
N GLU A 168 -17.54 8.13 -18.78
CA GLU A 168 -16.83 9.39 -19.04
C GLU A 168 -16.35 10.04 -17.74
N LEU A 169 -17.18 10.06 -16.70
CA LEU A 169 -16.81 10.62 -15.40
C LEU A 169 -15.70 9.79 -14.74
N ARG A 170 -15.81 8.45 -14.79
CA ARG A 170 -14.77 7.52 -14.32
C ARG A 170 -13.45 7.74 -15.05
N GLU A 171 -13.50 8.03 -16.34
CA GLU A 171 -12.33 8.39 -17.13
C GLU A 171 -11.72 9.71 -16.67
N ARG A 172 -12.54 10.75 -16.49
CA ARG A 172 -12.10 12.06 -16.02
C ARG A 172 -11.39 12.00 -14.67
N VAL A 173 -11.94 11.26 -13.71
CA VAL A 173 -11.37 11.16 -12.35
C VAL A 173 -10.34 10.04 -12.21
N ARG A 174 -10.02 9.34 -13.31
CA ARG A 174 -9.01 8.27 -13.36
C ARG A 174 -9.22 7.16 -12.32
N GLY A 175 -10.48 6.79 -12.08
CA GLY A 175 -10.85 5.73 -11.14
C GLY A 175 -10.74 6.09 -9.65
N VAL A 176 -10.83 7.38 -9.29
CA VAL A 176 -11.11 7.82 -7.92
C VAL A 176 -12.63 7.83 -7.72
N SER A 177 -13.15 6.90 -6.93
CA SER A 177 -14.61 6.72 -6.75
C SER A 177 -15.08 6.79 -5.29
N ALA A 178 -14.15 6.87 -4.35
CA ALA A 178 -14.41 7.04 -2.92
C ALA A 178 -13.59 8.21 -2.37
N LYS A 179 -14.00 8.75 -1.23
CA LYS A 179 -13.30 9.88 -0.62
C LYS A 179 -12.02 9.38 0.07
N PRO A 180 -10.82 9.87 -0.29
CA PRO A 180 -9.62 9.60 0.48
C PRO A 180 -9.78 10.08 1.92
N PHE A 181 -9.35 9.29 2.90
CA PHE A 181 -9.49 9.66 4.32
C PHE A 181 -8.16 9.78 5.08
N MET A 182 -7.06 9.26 4.53
CA MET A 182 -5.73 9.40 5.11
C MET A 182 -4.68 9.59 4.02
N GLU A 183 -3.84 10.63 4.16
CA GLU A 183 -2.73 10.86 3.24
C GLU A 183 -1.67 9.75 3.35
N THR A 184 -1.31 9.18 2.22
CA THR A 184 -0.18 8.26 2.03
C THR A 184 0.96 8.93 1.27
N HIS A 185 2.20 8.46 1.48
CA HIS A 185 3.33 8.94 0.70
C HIS A 185 3.39 8.18 -0.64
N PRO A 186 3.52 8.86 -1.79
CA PRO A 186 3.58 8.20 -3.09
C PRO A 186 4.88 7.39 -3.22
N THR A 187 4.80 6.09 -2.94
CA THR A 187 5.92 5.15 -2.98
C THR A 187 5.43 3.74 -3.37
N LEU A 188 6.37 2.81 -3.51
CA LEU A 188 6.11 1.38 -3.64
C LEU A 188 6.53 0.63 -2.37
N ASP A 189 5.76 -0.39 -1.99
CA ASP A 189 6.15 -1.35 -0.96
C ASP A 189 7.09 -2.42 -1.55
N ALA A 190 8.28 -2.54 -0.98
CA ALA A 190 9.30 -3.45 -1.48
C ALA A 190 8.87 -4.92 -1.34
N LEU A 191 8.24 -5.30 -0.21
CA LEU A 191 7.92 -6.69 0.07
C LEU A 191 6.85 -7.22 -0.90
N HIS A 192 5.72 -6.52 -1.04
CA HIS A 192 4.67 -6.95 -1.95
C HIS A 192 5.08 -6.80 -3.42
N CYS A 193 5.96 -5.86 -3.77
CA CYS A 193 6.56 -5.78 -5.11
C CYS A 193 7.38 -7.04 -5.42
N ASP A 194 8.25 -7.47 -4.49
CA ASP A 194 9.06 -8.68 -4.65
C ASP A 194 8.19 -9.94 -4.78
N ILE A 195 7.19 -10.11 -3.91
CA ILE A 195 6.25 -11.24 -3.95
C ILE A 195 5.46 -11.24 -5.27
N GLY A 196 4.97 -10.09 -5.69
CA GLY A 196 4.22 -9.91 -6.94
C GLY A 196 5.06 -10.29 -8.15
N ASN A 197 6.27 -9.74 -8.25
CA ASN A 197 7.19 -10.06 -9.33
C ASN A 197 7.55 -11.54 -9.33
N ALA A 198 7.96 -12.11 -8.19
CA ALA A 198 8.28 -13.53 -8.10
C ALA A 198 7.10 -14.40 -8.54
N THR A 199 5.87 -14.01 -8.21
CA THR A 199 4.65 -14.75 -8.61
C THR A 199 4.44 -14.69 -10.11
N GLU A 200 4.76 -13.56 -10.75
CA GLU A 200 4.69 -13.43 -12.20
C GLU A 200 5.77 -14.27 -12.89
N PHE A 201 7.02 -14.26 -12.39
CA PHE A 201 8.08 -15.16 -12.87
C PHE A 201 7.69 -16.64 -12.70
N TYR A 202 7.04 -17.01 -11.60
CA TYR A 202 6.55 -18.37 -11.39
C TYR A 202 5.49 -18.78 -12.43
N LYS A 203 4.65 -17.85 -12.91
CA LYS A 203 3.74 -18.12 -14.04
C LYS A 203 4.50 -18.27 -15.35
N ILE A 204 5.44 -17.36 -15.64
CA ILE A 204 6.29 -17.43 -16.83
C ILE A 204 7.00 -18.80 -16.90
N PHE A 205 7.59 -19.28 -15.81
CA PHE A 205 8.23 -20.60 -15.80
C PHE A 205 7.26 -21.77 -16.07
N GLN A 206 6.01 -21.67 -15.61
CA GLN A 206 4.98 -22.68 -15.92
C GLN A 206 4.64 -22.66 -17.41
N ASP A 207 4.48 -21.47 -17.99
CA ASP A 207 4.09 -21.28 -19.38
C ASP A 207 5.22 -21.67 -20.35
N GLU A 208 6.48 -21.43 -19.98
CA GLU A 208 7.66 -21.85 -20.74
C GLU A 208 7.83 -23.38 -20.74
N ILE A 209 7.55 -24.07 -19.62
CA ILE A 209 7.53 -25.55 -19.59
C ILE A 209 6.48 -26.11 -20.55
N GLY A 210 5.37 -25.39 -20.71
CA GLY A 210 4.27 -25.77 -21.58
C GLY A 210 4.40 -25.36 -23.04
N GLU A 211 5.45 -24.61 -23.39
CA GLU A 211 5.60 -23.96 -24.69
C GLU A 211 4.33 -23.19 -25.11
N LEU A 212 3.75 -22.42 -24.18
CA LEU A 212 2.46 -21.75 -24.36
C LEU A 212 2.40 -20.88 -25.63
N TYR A 213 3.55 -20.33 -26.04
CA TYR A 213 3.70 -19.55 -27.28
C TYR A 213 3.35 -20.34 -28.55
N GLN A 214 3.47 -21.68 -28.54
CA GLN A 214 3.07 -22.54 -29.67
C GLN A 214 1.59 -22.97 -29.59
N LYS A 215 1.07 -23.17 -28.37
CA LYS A 215 -0.30 -23.66 -28.11
C LYS A 215 -1.01 -22.72 -27.14
N ALA A 216 -1.66 -21.69 -27.69
CA ALA A 216 -2.23 -20.59 -26.91
C ALA A 216 -3.34 -21.00 -25.91
N ASN A 217 -4.03 -22.13 -26.12
CA ASN A 217 -5.20 -22.53 -25.33
C ASN A 217 -5.03 -23.91 -24.68
N PRO A 218 -4.14 -24.09 -23.70
CA PRO A 218 -3.99 -25.35 -22.99
C PRO A 218 -5.16 -25.58 -22.03
N THR A 219 -5.49 -26.85 -21.83
CA THR A 219 -6.47 -27.31 -20.86
C THR A 219 -6.01 -27.08 -19.42
N ARG A 220 -6.96 -27.12 -18.48
CA ARG A 220 -6.66 -27.01 -17.04
C ARG A 220 -5.76 -28.15 -16.54
N GLU A 221 -5.88 -29.34 -17.15
CA GLU A 221 -5.08 -30.51 -16.79
C GLU A 221 -3.62 -30.36 -17.23
N GLU A 222 -3.39 -29.86 -18.45
CA GLU A 222 -2.05 -29.52 -18.95
C GLU A 222 -1.37 -28.48 -18.05
N ARG A 223 -2.05 -27.37 -17.73
CA ARG A 223 -1.51 -26.35 -16.81
C ARG A 223 -1.16 -26.92 -15.43
N ARG A 224 -1.99 -27.85 -14.91
CA ARG A 224 -1.70 -28.54 -13.63
C ARG A 224 -0.46 -29.42 -13.75
N SER A 225 -0.28 -30.11 -14.87
CA SER A 225 0.89 -30.93 -15.16
C SER A 225 2.17 -30.09 -15.21
N TRP A 226 2.15 -28.94 -15.90
CA TRP A 226 3.30 -28.03 -15.98
C TRP A 226 3.71 -27.48 -14.61
N ARG A 227 2.74 -27.08 -13.79
CA ARG A 227 2.99 -26.67 -12.39
C ARG A 227 3.64 -27.78 -11.57
N ALA A 228 3.11 -29.01 -11.65
CA ALA A 228 3.67 -30.14 -10.92
C ALA A 228 5.11 -30.46 -11.38
N ALA A 229 5.40 -30.31 -12.67
CA ALA A 229 6.74 -30.47 -13.22
C ALA A 229 7.71 -29.39 -12.69
N LEU A 230 7.29 -28.12 -12.69
CA LEU A 230 8.07 -27.01 -12.14
C LEU A 230 8.38 -27.23 -10.65
N ASP A 231 7.35 -27.49 -9.86
CA ASP A 231 7.46 -27.74 -8.41
C ASP A 231 8.41 -28.89 -8.09
N LYS A 232 8.39 -29.96 -8.90
CA LYS A 232 9.31 -31.10 -8.76
C LYS A 232 10.76 -30.69 -9.02
N GLN A 233 11.01 -29.85 -10.03
CA GLN A 233 12.36 -29.35 -10.33
C GLN A 233 12.88 -28.40 -9.27
N LEU A 234 12.07 -27.42 -8.85
CA LEU A 234 12.41 -26.48 -7.78
C LEU A 234 12.73 -27.21 -6.47
N ARG A 235 11.97 -28.25 -6.12
CA ARG A 235 12.29 -29.11 -4.97
C ARG A 235 13.62 -29.83 -5.12
N LYS A 236 13.88 -30.42 -6.28
CA LYS A 236 15.08 -31.23 -6.52
C LYS A 236 16.35 -30.39 -6.46
N LYS A 237 16.35 -29.23 -7.15
CA LYS A 237 17.53 -28.40 -7.39
C LYS A 237 17.69 -27.25 -6.40
N MET A 238 16.60 -26.55 -6.07
CA MET A 238 16.61 -25.36 -5.22
C MET A 238 16.16 -25.65 -3.78
N LYS A 239 15.74 -26.89 -3.48
CA LYS A 239 15.23 -27.31 -2.17
C LYS A 239 13.97 -26.55 -1.70
N LEU A 240 13.20 -26.04 -2.65
CA LEU A 240 11.96 -25.31 -2.37
C LEU A 240 10.76 -26.27 -2.25
N LYS A 241 9.89 -26.01 -1.27
CA LYS A 241 8.59 -26.68 -1.16
C LYS A 241 7.54 -25.85 -1.91
N PRO A 242 6.56 -26.49 -2.59
CA PRO A 242 5.42 -25.78 -3.15
C PRO A 242 4.67 -25.04 -2.04
N VAL A 243 4.26 -23.81 -2.33
CA VAL A 243 3.48 -22.96 -1.43
C VAL A 243 2.12 -22.65 -2.08
N MET A 244 1.10 -22.45 -1.25
CA MET A 244 -0.25 -22.13 -1.75
C MET A 244 -0.37 -20.66 -2.17
N ARG A 245 0.26 -19.77 -1.41
CA ARG A 245 0.43 -18.34 -1.66
C ARG A 245 1.90 -18.03 -1.41
N MET A 246 2.52 -17.31 -2.35
CA MET A 246 3.88 -16.82 -2.18
C MET A 246 3.89 -15.55 -1.33
#